data_AF-A0A5F5PJF6-F1
#
_entry.id   AF-A0A5F5PJF6-F1
#
_cell.length_a   1.000
_cell.length_b   1.000
_cell.length_c   1.000
_cell.angle_alpha   90.00
_cell.angle_beta   90.00
_cell.angle_gamma   90.00
#
_symmetry.space_group_name_H-M   'P 1'
#
loop_
_entity.id
_entity.type
_entity.pdbx_description
1 polymer ?
#
loop_
_entity_poly.entity_id
_entity_poly.type
_entity_poly.pdbx_seq_one_letter_code
_entity_poly.pdbx_strand_id
1 'polypeptide(L)'
;MDPVLRRCLLHMAVMGTLLAVGATEGGQVALKISNDGPTLVGANASFSIALHFPESQKVLPDGQVIWANNTIINGSQVWRGQPVYPQEPDDSCIFPDGGACPSGPLSQRRSFVYVWKTWEGIESAEILQAVPSSEGDAFELTVSCQGGLPKEACMDISSPGCQPPAQRLCQPVTPNPACQLVLHQVLKSGSGTYCLNVSLADANSLAMVSTQLVMPGQEAGLGQAPLFVGILLVLMAMVLASLIYRRRLMKQGSALPLPQLPHGRTHWLRLPWVFRSSPFGESSPLLSGQQV
;
A
#
# COMPACT_ATOMS: atom_id res chain seq x y z
N MET A 1 -34.38 -16.66 25.00
CA MET A 1 -33.85 -15.29 25.16
C MET A 1 -32.53 -15.41 25.91
N ASP A 2 -31.41 -15.15 25.25
CA ASP A 2 -30.10 -15.56 25.75
C ASP A 2 -29.61 -14.75 26.96
N PRO A 3 -28.84 -15.39 27.87
CA PRO A 3 -28.22 -14.69 29.00
C PRO A 3 -27.22 -13.62 28.55
N VAL A 4 -26.63 -13.76 27.34
CA VAL A 4 -25.76 -12.77 26.71
C VAL A 4 -26.54 -11.51 26.33
N LEU A 5 -27.71 -11.64 25.71
CA LEU A 5 -28.55 -10.51 25.33
C LEU A 5 -29.04 -9.72 26.55
N ARG A 6 -29.34 -10.43 27.65
CA ARG A 6 -29.70 -9.79 28.94
C ARG A 6 -28.53 -9.02 29.56
N ARG A 7 -27.28 -9.51 29.44
CA ARG A 7 -26.09 -8.77 29.85
C ARG A 7 -25.83 -7.54 28.98
N CYS A 8 -25.98 -7.64 27.66
CA CYS A 8 -25.85 -6.49 26.76
C CYS A 8 -26.91 -5.41 27.05
N LEU A 9 -28.18 -5.79 27.24
CA LEU A 9 -29.24 -4.85 27.60
C LEU A 9 -29.00 -4.19 28.97
N LEU A 10 -28.47 -4.93 29.95
CA LEU A 10 -28.08 -4.35 31.24
C LEU A 10 -26.90 -3.37 31.10
N HIS A 11 -25.86 -3.70 30.31
CA HIS A 11 -24.75 -2.77 30.07
C HIS A 11 -25.18 -1.51 29.30
N MET A 12 -26.04 -1.64 28.29
CA MET A 12 -26.59 -0.50 27.54
C MET A 12 -27.52 0.35 28.41
N ALA A 13 -28.32 -0.26 29.29
CA ALA A 13 -29.15 0.47 30.25
C ALA A 13 -28.29 1.19 31.30
N VAL A 14 -27.23 0.55 31.83
CA VAL A 14 -26.31 1.16 32.80
C VAL A 14 -25.51 2.30 32.18
N MET A 15 -25.04 2.17 30.93
CA MET A 15 -24.48 3.29 30.16
C MET A 15 -25.51 4.39 29.88
N GLY A 16 -26.76 4.03 29.59
CA GLY A 16 -27.87 4.98 29.44
C GLY A 16 -28.19 5.76 30.71
N THR A 17 -28.02 5.15 31.89
CA THR A 17 -28.15 5.83 33.19
C THR A 17 -26.89 6.57 33.63
N LEU A 18 -25.72 6.21 33.11
CA LEU A 18 -24.46 6.95 33.29
C LEU A 18 -24.35 8.16 32.35
N LEU A 19 -25.11 8.18 31.26
CA LEU A 19 -25.59 9.41 30.62
C LEU A 19 -26.71 10.06 31.45
N ALA A 20 -26.53 10.09 32.78
CA ALA A 20 -27.15 11.12 33.61
C ALA A 20 -26.69 12.45 33.04
N VAL A 21 -27.61 13.14 32.37
CA VAL A 21 -27.40 14.50 31.87
C VAL A 21 -26.82 15.31 33.01
N GLY A 22 -25.56 15.71 32.87
CA GLY A 22 -24.91 16.68 33.74
C GLY A 22 -25.59 18.02 33.55
N ALA A 23 -26.79 18.15 34.14
CA ALA A 23 -27.57 19.37 34.18
C ALA A 23 -26.85 20.33 35.12
N THR A 24 -25.78 20.94 34.60
CA THR A 24 -25.01 21.95 35.30
C THR A 24 -25.98 23.03 35.77
N GLU A 25 -26.06 23.25 37.09
CA GLU A 25 -27.04 24.19 37.65
C GLU A 25 -26.85 25.60 37.07
N GLY A 26 -25.63 25.91 36.62
CA GLY A 26 -25.27 27.12 35.88
C GLY A 26 -25.66 27.20 34.40
N GLY A 27 -26.43 26.27 33.84
CA GLY A 27 -26.89 26.36 32.44
C GLY A 27 -25.76 26.45 31.40
N GLN A 28 -26.08 26.92 30.20
CA GLN A 28 -25.14 26.93 29.07
C GLN A 28 -24.25 28.19 29.08
N VAL A 29 -22.96 28.00 29.33
CA VAL A 29 -21.91 29.02 29.15
C VAL A 29 -21.41 28.97 27.71
N ALA A 30 -21.37 30.11 27.03
CA ALA A 30 -20.82 30.21 25.68
C ALA A 30 -19.30 30.47 25.72
N LEU A 31 -18.56 29.71 24.92
CA LEU A 31 -17.09 29.79 24.86
C LEU A 31 -16.68 30.58 23.61
N LYS A 32 -15.87 31.63 23.78
CA LYS A 32 -15.19 32.30 22.67
C LYS A 32 -13.69 32.01 22.75
N ILE A 33 -13.20 31.24 21.79
CA ILE A 33 -11.77 30.98 21.61
C ILE A 33 -11.23 31.94 20.54
N SER A 34 -10.16 32.64 20.86
CA SER A 34 -9.34 33.41 19.92
C SER A 34 -7.91 32.87 19.89
N ASN A 35 -7.23 33.01 18.76
CA ASN A 35 -5.82 32.66 18.60
C ASN A 35 -5.08 33.90 18.07
N ASP A 36 -3.97 34.22 18.71
CA ASP A 36 -3.18 35.43 18.42
C ASP A 36 -2.11 35.18 17.34
N GLY A 37 -1.88 33.91 16.94
CA GLY A 37 -0.82 33.49 16.01
C GLY A 37 -1.32 32.86 14.70
N PRO A 38 -0.51 32.91 13.62
CA PRO A 38 -0.86 32.30 12.34
C PRO A 38 -0.85 30.76 12.44
N THR A 39 -1.79 30.10 11.76
CA THR A 39 -1.93 28.64 11.67
C THR A 39 -0.89 27.99 10.73
N LEU A 40 0.39 28.26 10.98
CA LEU A 40 1.52 27.67 10.26
C LEU A 40 2.27 26.67 11.14
N VAL A 41 2.81 25.61 10.53
CA VAL A 41 3.59 24.58 11.23
C VAL A 41 4.83 25.22 11.86
N GLY A 42 4.99 25.05 13.18
CA GLY A 42 6.10 25.62 13.95
C GLY A 42 5.85 27.02 14.53
N ALA A 43 4.70 27.66 14.25
CA ALA A 43 4.34 28.92 14.89
C ALA A 43 3.89 28.71 16.35
N ASN A 44 4.30 29.60 17.25
CA ASN A 44 3.83 29.61 18.64
C ASN A 44 2.47 30.32 18.72
N ALA A 45 1.39 29.54 18.81
CA ALA A 45 0.03 30.03 18.88
C ALA A 45 -0.42 30.22 20.35
N SER A 46 -0.72 31.48 20.72
CA SER A 46 -1.39 31.81 21.97
C SER A 46 -2.90 31.71 21.78
N PHE A 47 -3.58 30.91 22.61
CA PHE A 47 -5.03 30.80 22.63
C PHE A 47 -5.61 31.53 23.83
N SER A 48 -6.45 32.53 23.57
CA SER A 48 -7.22 33.25 24.57
C SER A 48 -8.66 32.72 24.60
N ILE A 49 -9.16 32.44 25.80
CA ILE A 49 -10.49 31.86 26.01
C ILE A 49 -11.31 32.80 26.89
N ALA A 50 -12.42 33.31 26.33
CA ALA A 50 -13.39 34.13 27.04
C ALA A 50 -14.68 33.33 27.28
N LEU A 51 -15.14 33.34 28.54
CA LEU A 51 -16.40 32.73 28.95
C LEU A 51 -17.51 33.79 28.95
N HIS A 52 -18.59 33.51 28.22
CA HIS A 52 -19.80 34.32 28.17
C HIS A 52 -20.90 33.60 28.96
N PHE A 53 -21.16 34.07 30.18
CA PHE A 53 -22.21 33.58 31.06
C PHE A 53 -23.58 34.13 30.64
N PRO A 54 -24.69 33.40 30.88
CA PRO A 54 -26.05 33.88 30.61
C PRO A 54 -26.44 35.06 31.50
N GLU A 55 -27.43 35.86 31.09
CA GLU A 55 -27.90 37.06 31.84
C GLU A 55 -28.43 36.77 33.26
N SER A 56 -28.81 35.53 33.53
CA SER A 56 -29.17 35.07 34.88
C SER A 56 -27.98 35.02 35.84
N GLN A 57 -26.75 35.23 35.36
CA GLN A 57 -25.52 35.09 36.12
C GLN A 57 -24.62 36.32 36.02
N LYS A 58 -23.79 36.49 37.04
CA LYS A 58 -22.82 37.57 37.12
C LYS A 58 -21.52 37.06 37.71
N VAL A 59 -20.41 37.37 37.05
CA VAL A 59 -19.06 37.14 37.56
C VAL A 59 -18.67 38.32 38.47
N LEU A 60 -18.21 38.02 39.67
CA LEU A 60 -17.66 38.99 40.62
C LEU A 60 -16.16 39.23 40.35
N PRO A 61 -15.56 40.34 40.86
CA PRO A 61 -14.14 40.65 40.65
C PRO A 61 -13.16 39.63 41.24
N ASP A 62 -13.61 38.77 42.14
CA ASP A 62 -12.85 37.64 42.72
C ASP A 62 -12.94 36.35 41.87
N GLY A 63 -13.65 36.39 40.74
CA GLY A 63 -13.89 35.25 39.85
C GLY A 63 -15.11 34.39 40.22
N GLN A 64 -15.82 34.66 41.32
CA GLN A 64 -16.99 33.89 41.70
C GLN A 64 -18.18 34.21 40.80
N VAL A 65 -18.86 33.17 40.29
CA VAL A 65 -20.10 33.32 39.51
C VAL A 65 -21.30 33.20 40.45
N ILE A 66 -22.16 34.21 40.46
CA ILE A 66 -23.37 34.29 41.30
C ILE A 66 -24.64 34.47 40.45
N TRP A 67 -25.79 34.09 41.00
CA TRP A 67 -27.10 34.38 40.40
C TRP A 67 -27.39 35.88 40.41
N ALA A 68 -27.72 36.45 39.26
CA ALA A 68 -28.03 37.87 39.08
C ALA A 68 -29.48 38.23 39.47
N ASN A 69 -30.38 37.27 39.35
CA ASN A 69 -31.80 37.37 39.68
C ASN A 69 -32.26 36.14 40.49
N ASN A 70 -33.44 36.24 41.12
CA ASN A 70 -34.08 35.08 41.74
C ASN A 70 -34.77 34.29 40.62
N THR A 71 -34.41 33.03 40.43
CA THR A 71 -34.91 32.19 39.33
C THR A 71 -35.29 30.79 39.84
N ILE A 72 -36.03 30.06 39.01
CA ILE A 72 -36.36 28.66 39.26
C ILE A 72 -35.60 27.82 38.24
N ILE A 73 -34.76 26.90 38.72
CA ILE A 73 -33.89 26.06 37.90
C ILE A 73 -34.20 24.61 38.25
N ASN A 74 -34.63 23.83 37.25
CA ASN A 74 -35.03 22.43 37.41
C ASN A 74 -36.04 22.18 38.56
N GLY A 75 -36.88 23.18 38.87
CA GLY A 75 -37.86 23.15 39.96
C GLY A 75 -37.37 23.66 41.32
N SER A 76 -36.07 23.93 41.48
CA SER A 76 -35.49 24.53 42.69
C SER A 76 -35.46 26.06 42.62
N GLN A 77 -35.70 26.75 43.74
CA GLN A 77 -35.58 28.21 43.83
C GLN A 77 -34.14 28.61 44.18
N VAL A 78 -33.50 29.38 43.29
CA VAL A 78 -32.20 30.01 43.54
C VAL A 78 -32.35 31.51 43.76
N TRP A 79 -31.54 32.05 44.65
CA TRP A 79 -31.61 33.44 45.10
C TRP A 79 -30.43 34.26 44.57
N ARG A 80 -30.71 35.53 44.21
CA ARG A 80 -29.67 36.49 43.81
C ARG A 80 -28.52 36.51 44.83
N GLY A 81 -27.29 36.42 44.33
CA GLY A 81 -26.08 36.43 45.15
C GLY A 81 -25.63 35.07 45.67
N GLN A 82 -26.41 34.00 45.51
CA GLN A 82 -25.91 32.65 45.75
C GLN A 82 -24.90 32.24 44.66
N PRO A 83 -23.85 31.47 45.01
CA PRO A 83 -22.89 30.96 44.03
C PRO A 83 -23.57 29.96 43.09
N VAL A 84 -23.25 30.07 41.80
CA VAL A 84 -23.74 29.19 40.72
C VAL A 84 -23.00 27.85 40.72
N TYR A 85 -21.70 27.89 41.00
CA TYR A 85 -20.84 26.71 41.06
C TYR A 85 -20.39 26.53 42.52
N PRO A 86 -20.70 25.39 43.16
CA PRO A 86 -20.25 25.13 44.52
C PRO A 86 -18.72 25.08 44.58
N GLN A 87 -18.16 25.73 45.59
CA GLN A 87 -16.72 25.68 45.85
C GLN A 87 -16.45 24.54 46.82
N GLU A 88 -15.97 23.40 46.30
CA GLU A 88 -15.55 22.28 47.15
C GLU A 88 -14.31 22.67 47.98
N PRO A 89 -14.24 22.26 49.26
CA PRO A 89 -13.03 22.41 50.07
C PRO A 89 -11.93 21.48 49.53
N ASP A 90 -10.75 22.06 49.27
CA ASP A 90 -9.68 21.46 48.48
C ASP A 90 -8.68 20.69 49.37
N ASP A 91 -9.03 19.44 49.72
CA ASP A 91 -8.10 18.53 50.42
C ASP A 91 -7.20 17.73 49.45
N SER A 92 -7.57 17.63 48.16
CA SER A 92 -6.73 17.02 47.11
C SER A 92 -7.12 17.41 45.68
N CYS A 93 -6.86 18.65 45.26
CA CYS A 93 -6.94 19.05 43.86
C CYS A 93 -5.93 18.25 43.02
N ILE A 94 -6.48 17.34 42.21
CA ILE A 94 -5.79 16.52 41.21
C ILE A 94 -6.44 16.85 39.87
N PHE A 95 -5.64 17.26 38.90
CA PHE A 95 -6.10 17.49 37.53
C PHE A 95 -6.50 16.15 36.86
N PRO A 96 -7.36 16.16 35.81
CA PRO A 96 -7.75 14.94 35.09
C PRO A 96 -6.61 14.12 34.47
N ASP A 97 -5.40 14.69 34.35
CA ASP A 97 -4.17 14.00 33.92
C ASP A 97 -3.41 13.30 35.07
N GLY A 98 -3.92 13.39 36.30
CA GLY A 98 -3.29 12.86 37.52
C GLY A 98 -2.29 13.82 38.18
N GLY A 99 -2.06 15.01 37.61
CA GLY A 99 -1.15 16.01 38.17
C GLY A 99 -1.71 16.67 39.43
N ALA A 100 -0.87 16.86 40.45
CA ALA A 100 -1.24 17.65 41.63
C ALA A 100 -1.31 19.15 41.28
N CYS A 101 -2.31 19.86 41.81
CA CYS A 101 -2.45 21.28 41.56
C CYS A 101 -1.30 22.11 42.20
N PRO A 102 -0.88 23.25 41.61
CA PRO A 102 0.29 23.99 42.10
C PRO A 102 0.12 24.45 43.54
N SER A 103 1.12 24.17 44.39
CA SER A 103 1.13 24.57 45.79
C SER A 103 1.18 26.10 45.89
N GLY A 104 0.15 26.68 46.50
CA GLY A 104 0.04 28.12 46.77
C GLY A 104 -0.64 28.34 48.12
N PRO A 105 -0.67 29.58 48.65
CA PRO A 105 -1.20 29.86 49.98
C PRO A 105 -2.64 29.35 50.13
N LEU A 106 -2.88 28.62 51.23
CA LEU A 106 -3.99 27.67 51.43
C LEU A 106 -5.40 28.28 51.60
N SER A 107 -5.59 29.57 51.30
CA SER A 107 -6.81 30.32 51.64
C SER A 107 -7.69 30.70 50.45
N GLN A 108 -7.22 30.51 49.21
CA GLN A 108 -7.95 30.96 48.03
C GLN A 108 -8.67 29.79 47.35
N ARG A 109 -10.00 29.73 47.54
CA ARG A 109 -10.89 28.78 46.85
C ARG A 109 -10.70 28.93 45.33
N ARG A 110 -10.39 27.83 44.65
CA ARG A 110 -9.98 27.85 43.24
C ARG A 110 -11.17 27.55 42.33
N SER A 111 -11.17 28.14 41.15
CA SER A 111 -12.13 27.84 40.09
C SER A 111 -11.35 27.45 38.84
N PHE A 112 -11.63 26.26 38.31
CA PHE A 112 -10.92 25.67 37.18
C PHE A 112 -11.85 25.58 35.97
N VAL A 113 -11.29 25.83 34.79
CA VAL A 113 -11.97 25.62 33.50
C VAL A 113 -11.27 24.44 32.83
N TYR A 114 -11.98 23.31 32.71
CA TYR A 114 -11.46 22.16 32.00
C TYR A 114 -11.67 22.34 30.49
N VAL A 115 -10.57 22.39 29.74
CA VAL A 115 -10.58 22.40 28.28
C VAL A 115 -9.95 21.09 27.81
N TRP A 116 -10.78 20.18 27.29
CA TRP A 116 -10.32 18.93 26.70
C TRP A 116 -10.38 19.02 25.18
N LYS A 117 -9.40 18.42 24.51
CA LYS A 117 -9.43 18.14 23.08
C LYS A 117 -9.50 16.63 22.89
N THR A 118 -10.58 16.14 22.29
CA THR A 118 -10.63 14.78 21.77
C THR A 118 -9.67 14.69 20.58
N TRP A 119 -8.79 13.71 20.62
CA TRP A 119 -7.97 13.34 19.47
C TRP A 119 -8.91 12.49 18.60
N GLU A 120 -9.22 12.97 17.40
CA GLU A 120 -9.90 12.14 16.41
C GLU A 120 -8.94 10.99 16.09
N GLY A 121 -9.33 9.77 16.43
CA GLY A 121 -8.50 8.59 16.21
C GLY A 121 -8.38 8.27 14.73
N ILE A 122 -7.45 7.40 14.36
CA ILE A 122 -7.37 6.91 12.97
C ILE A 122 -8.67 6.14 12.67
N GLU A 123 -9.54 6.69 11.82
CA GLU A 123 -10.85 6.11 11.49
C GLU A 123 -10.72 4.98 10.47
N SER A 124 -9.88 5.20 9.46
CA SER A 124 -9.65 4.24 8.38
C SER A 124 -8.25 4.41 7.76
N ALA A 125 -7.82 3.37 7.05
CA ALA A 125 -6.60 3.36 6.25
C ALA A 125 -6.91 2.73 4.88
N GLU A 126 -6.38 3.32 3.81
CA GLU A 126 -6.60 2.87 2.43
C GLU A 126 -5.26 2.77 1.70
N ILE A 127 -5.04 1.70 0.95
CA ILE A 127 -3.85 1.57 0.10
C ILE A 127 -4.19 2.15 -1.27
N LEU A 128 -3.57 3.28 -1.62
CA LEU A 128 -3.80 3.94 -2.90
C LEU A 128 -3.09 3.20 -4.05
N GLN A 129 -1.84 2.80 -3.84
CA GLN A 129 -0.99 2.17 -4.87
C GLN A 129 0.04 1.23 -4.25
N ALA A 130 0.34 0.13 -4.93
CA ALA A 130 1.41 -0.81 -4.60
C ALA A 130 2.24 -1.07 -5.87
N VAL A 131 3.47 -0.59 -5.91
CA VAL A 131 4.30 -0.59 -7.13
C VAL A 131 5.59 -1.39 -6.88
N PRO A 132 5.83 -2.50 -7.61
CA PRO A 132 7.10 -3.21 -7.54
C PRO A 132 8.22 -2.43 -8.26
N SER A 133 9.44 -2.49 -7.73
CA SER A 133 10.65 -1.95 -8.35
C SER A 133 10.99 -2.68 -9.65
N SER A 134 11.65 -1.99 -10.59
CA SER A 134 12.14 -2.58 -11.84
C SER A 134 13.23 -3.65 -11.65
N GLU A 135 13.92 -3.65 -10.51
CA GLU A 135 14.88 -4.71 -10.14
C GLU A 135 14.21 -5.96 -9.55
N GLY A 136 12.91 -5.89 -9.22
CA GLY A 136 12.10 -7.03 -8.78
C GLY A 136 12.31 -7.49 -7.32
N ASP A 137 13.16 -6.80 -6.55
CA ASP A 137 13.49 -7.10 -5.16
C ASP A 137 12.85 -6.12 -4.15
N ALA A 138 12.60 -4.88 -4.53
CA ALA A 138 11.96 -3.85 -3.71
C ALA A 138 10.55 -3.47 -4.19
N PHE A 139 9.77 -2.82 -3.33
CA PHE A 139 8.49 -2.22 -3.71
C PHE A 139 8.16 -0.98 -2.87
N GLU A 140 7.28 -0.16 -3.41
CA GLU A 140 6.79 1.09 -2.81
C GLU A 140 5.27 1.03 -2.67
N LEU A 141 4.79 1.29 -1.45
CA LEU A 141 3.38 1.22 -1.07
C LEU A 141 2.90 2.60 -0.59
N THR A 142 1.94 3.19 -1.30
CA THR A 142 1.31 4.45 -0.90
C THR A 142 0.05 4.18 -0.11
N VAL A 143 -0.01 4.67 1.13
CA VAL A 143 -1.12 4.51 2.07
C VAL A 143 -1.69 5.88 2.43
N SER A 144 -3.02 5.97 2.43
CA SER A 144 -3.81 7.11 2.89
C SER A 144 -4.50 6.76 4.22
N CYS A 145 -4.82 7.77 5.02
CA CYS A 145 -5.60 7.60 6.25
C CYS A 145 -6.68 8.66 6.42
N GLN A 146 -7.69 8.33 7.23
CA GLN A 146 -8.82 9.20 7.56
C GLN A 146 -8.89 9.42 9.08
N GLY A 147 -9.30 10.62 9.50
CA GLY A 147 -9.32 11.04 10.90
C GLY A 147 -7.91 11.36 11.42
N GLY A 148 -7.48 10.62 12.44
CA GLY A 148 -6.20 10.83 13.13
C GLY A 148 -4.95 10.58 12.29
N LEU A 149 -3.86 11.29 12.64
CA LEU A 149 -2.55 11.11 12.03
C LEU A 149 -1.73 10.05 12.79
N PRO A 150 -1.23 8.99 12.14
CA PRO A 150 -0.44 7.95 12.79
C PRO A 150 0.95 8.44 13.22
N LYS A 151 1.49 7.78 14.24
CA LYS A 151 2.88 7.96 14.73
C LYS A 151 3.78 6.77 14.41
N GLU A 152 3.18 5.61 14.18
CA GLU A 152 3.87 4.38 13.80
C GLU A 152 3.12 3.70 12.66
N ALA A 153 3.86 3.12 11.72
CA ALA A 153 3.32 2.25 10.69
C ALA A 153 4.06 0.91 10.74
N CYS A 154 3.30 -0.17 10.84
CA CYS A 154 3.81 -1.53 10.70
C CYS A 154 3.29 -2.15 9.42
N MET A 155 4.11 -2.99 8.79
CA MET A 155 3.68 -3.85 7.68
C MET A 155 4.09 -5.29 7.94
N ASP A 156 3.12 -6.20 7.78
CA ASP A 156 3.31 -7.64 7.81
C ASP A 156 3.40 -8.16 6.37
N ILE A 157 4.52 -8.81 6.05
CA ILE A 157 4.80 -9.38 4.73
C ILE A 157 4.71 -10.90 4.83
N SER A 158 3.67 -11.50 4.24
CA SER A 158 3.54 -12.96 4.14
C SER A 158 4.48 -13.55 3.08
N SER A 159 4.77 -14.85 3.18
CA SER A 159 5.54 -15.57 2.14
C SER A 159 4.78 -15.65 0.81
N PRO A 160 5.44 -15.95 -0.34
CA PRO A 160 4.78 -16.19 -1.61
C PRO A 160 3.62 -17.19 -1.50
N GLY A 161 2.49 -16.87 -2.14
CA GLY A 161 1.24 -17.63 -1.97
C GLY A 161 0.49 -17.30 -0.68
N CYS A 162 0.84 -16.20 -0.01
CA CYS A 162 0.23 -15.71 1.23
C CYS A 162 0.31 -16.67 2.42
N GLN A 163 1.30 -17.56 2.42
CA GLN A 163 1.51 -18.54 3.48
C GLN A 163 2.09 -17.87 4.75
N PRO A 164 1.59 -18.17 5.96
CA PRO A 164 2.23 -17.79 7.20
C PRO A 164 3.54 -18.59 7.43
N PRO A 165 4.51 -18.08 8.21
CA PRO A 165 4.47 -16.83 8.97
C PRO A 165 4.68 -15.57 8.11
N ALA A 166 4.14 -14.45 8.58
CA ALA A 166 4.42 -13.12 8.03
C ALA A 166 5.51 -12.43 8.85
N GLN A 167 6.41 -11.69 8.18
CA GLN A 167 7.42 -10.87 8.83
C GLN A 167 6.85 -9.46 9.09
N ARG A 168 6.74 -9.07 10.37
CA ARG A 168 6.38 -7.70 10.78
C ARG A 168 7.60 -6.77 10.73
N LEU A 169 7.46 -5.62 10.07
CA LEU A 169 8.40 -4.50 10.13
C LEU A 169 7.64 -3.24 10.55
N CYS A 170 8.05 -2.61 11.65
CA CYS A 170 7.47 -1.36 12.15
C CYS A 170 8.49 -0.23 12.02
N GLN A 171 8.01 0.97 11.67
CA GLN A 171 8.83 2.19 11.63
C GLN A 171 8.04 3.39 12.17
N PRO A 172 8.69 4.31 12.91
CA PRO A 172 8.08 5.55 13.32
C PRO A 172 7.85 6.45 12.11
N VAL A 173 6.75 7.20 12.12
CA VAL A 173 6.29 8.01 10.98
C VAL A 173 6.04 9.44 11.44
N THR A 174 6.46 10.41 10.62
CA THR A 174 6.16 11.83 10.88
C THR A 174 4.72 12.15 10.46
N PRO A 175 3.89 12.77 11.33
CA PRO A 175 2.52 13.13 10.98
C PRO A 175 2.45 14.08 9.77
N ASN A 176 1.73 13.67 8.73
CA ASN A 176 1.50 14.45 7.52
C ASN A 176 0.05 14.97 7.51
N PRO A 177 -0.23 16.28 7.41
CA PRO A 177 -1.61 16.81 7.38
C PRO A 177 -2.46 16.32 6.20
N ALA A 178 -1.85 15.82 5.13
CA ALA A 178 -2.56 15.18 4.01
C ALA A 178 -2.81 13.67 4.21
N CYS A 179 -2.41 13.11 5.36
CA CYS A 179 -2.48 11.68 5.71
C CYS A 179 -1.92 10.71 4.65
N GLN A 180 -1.03 11.17 3.77
CA GLN A 180 -0.42 10.37 2.72
C GLN A 180 0.98 9.91 3.14
N LEU A 181 1.20 8.59 3.09
CA LEU A 181 2.40 7.92 3.55
C LEU A 181 2.95 7.01 2.46
N VAL A 182 4.27 6.89 2.40
CA VAL A 182 4.99 6.03 1.46
C VAL A 182 5.85 5.06 2.25
N LEU A 183 5.61 3.77 2.06
CA LEU A 183 6.34 2.68 2.70
C LEU A 183 7.18 1.97 1.63
N HIS A 184 8.50 2.15 1.69
CA HIS A 184 9.46 1.43 0.85
C HIS A 184 9.92 0.17 1.60
N GLN A 185 9.97 -0.99 0.93
CA GLN A 185 10.57 -2.20 1.51
C GLN A 185 11.35 -3.02 0.48
N VAL A 186 12.34 -3.77 0.97
CA VAL A 186 13.14 -4.73 0.20
C VAL A 186 12.80 -6.15 0.65
N LEU A 187 12.45 -7.02 -0.30
CA LEU A 187 12.12 -8.42 -0.08
C LEU A 187 13.38 -9.28 -0.13
N LYS A 188 13.48 -10.23 0.79
CA LYS A 188 14.54 -11.26 0.80
C LYS A 188 14.24 -12.46 -0.11
N SER A 189 13.01 -12.55 -0.59
CA SER A 189 12.46 -13.68 -1.34
C SER A 189 12.08 -13.19 -2.74
N GLY A 190 12.36 -14.00 -3.76
CA GLY A 190 12.07 -13.66 -5.15
C GLY A 190 10.59 -13.70 -5.51
N SER A 191 10.31 -13.32 -6.76
CA SER A 191 9.03 -13.32 -7.48
C SER A 191 7.89 -14.21 -6.96
N GLY A 192 6.67 -13.66 -6.95
CA GLY A 192 5.45 -14.36 -6.56
C GLY A 192 4.38 -13.39 -6.05
N THR A 193 3.23 -13.92 -5.62
CA THR A 193 2.18 -13.12 -4.98
C THR A 193 2.38 -13.05 -3.48
N TYR A 194 2.59 -11.84 -2.97
CA TYR A 194 2.77 -11.51 -1.56
C TYR A 194 1.48 -10.91 -1.01
N CYS A 195 1.02 -11.35 0.15
CA CYS A 195 0.00 -10.64 0.91
C CYS A 195 0.70 -9.64 1.84
N LEU A 196 0.31 -8.37 1.73
CA LEU A 196 0.78 -7.28 2.55
C LEU A 196 -0.36 -6.84 3.48
N ASN A 197 -0.04 -6.63 4.75
CA ASN A 197 -0.98 -6.08 5.71
C ASN A 197 -0.33 -4.89 6.42
N VAL A 198 -0.88 -3.69 6.25
CA VAL A 198 -0.40 -2.47 6.89
C VAL A 198 -1.29 -2.13 8.07
N SER A 199 -0.69 -1.85 9.23
CA SER A 199 -1.39 -1.23 10.35
C SER A 199 -0.77 0.14 10.66
N LEU A 200 -1.61 1.17 10.68
CA LEU A 200 -1.28 2.52 11.12
C LEU A 200 -1.73 2.68 12.57
N ALA A 201 -0.84 3.15 13.45
CA ALA A 201 -1.09 3.25 14.87
C ALA A 201 -0.77 4.65 15.44
N ASP A 202 -1.56 5.05 16.44
CA ASP A 202 -1.24 6.15 17.35
C ASP A 202 -1.18 5.62 18.81
N ALA A 203 -1.28 6.50 19.82
CA ALA A 203 -1.21 6.09 21.22
C ALA A 203 -2.40 5.25 21.70
N ASN A 204 -3.57 5.39 21.08
CA ASN A 204 -4.85 4.78 21.48
C ASN A 204 -5.66 4.18 20.31
N SER A 205 -5.32 4.50 19.07
CA SER A 205 -6.05 4.06 17.86
C SER A 205 -5.17 3.21 16.94
N LEU A 206 -5.81 2.28 16.21
CA LEU A 206 -5.17 1.46 15.18
C LEU A 206 -6.14 1.24 14.01
N ALA A 207 -5.68 1.52 12.80
CA ALA A 207 -6.35 1.15 11.55
C ALA A 207 -5.51 0.12 10.79
N MET A 208 -6.16 -0.81 10.08
CA MET A 208 -5.49 -1.90 9.38
C MET A 208 -6.08 -2.11 7.98
N VAL A 209 -5.22 -2.32 6.99
CA VAL A 209 -5.58 -2.49 5.57
C VAL A 209 -4.67 -3.51 4.91
N SER A 210 -5.24 -4.40 4.09
CA SER A 210 -4.50 -5.47 3.40
C SER A 210 -4.60 -5.36 1.88
N THR A 211 -3.55 -5.80 1.20
CA THR A 211 -3.50 -5.88 -0.27
C THR A 211 -2.67 -7.07 -0.74
N GLN A 212 -2.73 -7.37 -2.03
CA GLN A 212 -1.90 -8.37 -2.69
C GLN A 212 -0.95 -7.68 -3.67
N LEU A 213 0.34 -7.99 -3.58
CA LEU A 213 1.38 -7.50 -4.48
C LEU A 213 1.94 -8.67 -5.29
N VAL A 214 1.94 -8.54 -6.62
CA VAL A 214 2.58 -9.51 -7.51
C VAL A 214 3.97 -9.00 -7.87
N MET A 215 5.00 -9.64 -7.32
CA MET A 215 6.39 -9.35 -7.68
C MET A 215 6.76 -10.06 -8.98
N PRO A 216 7.27 -9.35 -10.00
CA PRO A 216 7.60 -9.93 -11.29
C PRO A 216 8.68 -11.02 -11.16
N GLY A 217 8.55 -12.07 -11.97
CA GLY A 217 9.62 -13.01 -12.22
C GLY A 217 10.80 -12.33 -12.90
N GLN A 218 12.02 -12.57 -12.42
CA GLN A 218 13.22 -12.40 -13.23
C GLN A 218 13.16 -13.46 -14.34
N GLU A 219 12.44 -13.18 -15.43
CA GLU A 219 12.68 -13.90 -16.68
C GLU A 219 14.12 -13.61 -17.07
N ALA A 220 15.00 -14.60 -16.90
CA ALA A 220 16.36 -14.56 -17.41
C ALA A 220 16.28 -14.27 -18.92
N GLY A 221 16.65 -13.04 -19.30
CA GLY A 221 16.07 -12.35 -20.45
C GLY A 221 16.01 -13.17 -21.73
N LEU A 222 14.83 -13.72 -22.05
CA LEU A 222 14.58 -14.43 -23.31
C LEU A 222 14.46 -13.47 -24.51
N GLY A 223 14.67 -12.17 -24.30
CA GLY A 223 14.75 -11.14 -25.35
C GLY A 223 15.86 -11.36 -26.39
N GLN A 224 16.82 -12.26 -26.14
CA GLN A 224 17.88 -12.59 -27.10
C GLN A 224 17.47 -13.70 -28.11
N ALA A 225 16.39 -14.45 -27.84
CA ALA A 225 15.95 -15.56 -28.70
C ALA A 225 15.67 -15.18 -30.17
N PRO A 226 14.97 -14.07 -30.51
CA PRO A 226 14.71 -13.73 -31.91
C PRO A 226 15.97 -13.33 -32.69
N LEU A 227 16.97 -12.74 -32.03
CA LEU A 227 18.23 -12.35 -32.67
C LEU A 227 19.09 -13.57 -33.03
N PHE A 228 19.24 -14.54 -32.12
CA PHE A 228 20.01 -15.74 -32.42
C PHE A 228 19.37 -16.59 -33.52
N VAL A 229 18.04 -16.73 -33.53
CA VAL A 229 17.32 -17.43 -34.61
C VAL A 229 17.48 -16.69 -35.94
N GLY A 230 17.39 -15.36 -35.95
CA GLY A 230 17.63 -14.53 -37.14
C GLY A 230 19.05 -14.70 -37.71
N ILE A 231 20.07 -14.65 -36.86
CA ILE A 231 21.48 -14.86 -37.25
C ILE A 231 21.68 -16.27 -37.81
N LEU A 232 21.10 -17.29 -37.18
CA LEU A 232 21.20 -18.68 -37.65
C LEU A 232 20.60 -18.86 -39.05
N LEU A 233 19.43 -18.25 -39.31
CA LEU A 233 18.77 -18.29 -40.62
C LEU A 233 19.59 -17.59 -41.71
N VAL A 234 20.20 -16.43 -41.41
CA VAL A 234 21.08 -15.72 -42.35
C VAL A 234 22.34 -16.55 -42.67
N LEU A 235 22.96 -17.17 -41.67
CA LEU A 235 24.12 -18.05 -41.89
C LEU A 235 23.76 -19.26 -42.75
N MET A 236 22.61 -19.91 -42.49
CA MET A 236 22.14 -21.03 -43.31
C MET A 236 21.84 -20.61 -44.75
N ALA A 237 21.24 -19.45 -44.97
CA ALA A 237 21.01 -18.90 -46.30
C ALA A 237 22.32 -18.62 -47.07
N MET A 238 23.32 -18.04 -46.39
CA MET A 238 24.65 -17.79 -46.97
C MET A 238 25.40 -19.08 -47.33
N VAL A 239 25.31 -20.11 -46.48
CA VAL A 239 25.87 -21.45 -46.78
C VAL A 239 25.18 -22.09 -47.98
N LEU A 240 23.85 -22.05 -48.04
CA LEU A 240 23.08 -22.56 -49.18
C LEU A 240 23.42 -21.82 -50.49
N ALA A 241 23.49 -20.48 -50.46
CA ALA A 241 23.90 -19.68 -51.61
C ALA A 241 25.33 -20.04 -52.08
N SER A 242 26.28 -20.19 -51.16
CA SER A 242 27.66 -20.61 -51.44
C SER A 242 27.74 -22.01 -52.05
N LEU A 243 26.97 -22.98 -51.52
CA LEU A 243 26.90 -24.34 -52.06
C LEU A 243 26.27 -24.37 -53.46
N ILE A 244 25.21 -23.60 -53.69
CA ILE A 244 24.58 -23.44 -55.01
C ILE A 244 25.55 -22.78 -56.00
N TYR A 245 26.26 -21.72 -55.58
CA TYR A 245 27.27 -21.06 -56.40
C TYR A 245 28.41 -22.02 -56.77
N ARG A 246 29.00 -22.73 -55.80
CA ARG A 246 30.03 -23.76 -56.06
C ARG A 246 29.52 -24.88 -56.97
N ARG A 247 28.27 -25.35 -56.81
CA ARG A 247 27.67 -26.34 -57.73
C ARG A 247 27.48 -25.82 -59.15
N ARG A 248 27.08 -24.55 -59.33
CA ARG A 248 27.00 -23.92 -60.66
C ARG A 248 28.39 -23.74 -61.28
N LEU A 249 29.37 -23.28 -60.51
CA LEU A 249 30.74 -23.11 -60.96
C LEU A 249 31.39 -24.44 -61.38
N MET A 250 31.18 -25.51 -60.61
CA MET A 250 31.61 -26.87 -60.99
C MET A 250 30.92 -27.38 -62.26
N LYS A 251 29.63 -27.05 -62.48
CA LYS A 251 28.93 -27.35 -63.74
C LYS A 251 29.42 -26.52 -64.93
N GLN A 252 29.92 -25.30 -64.70
CA GLN A 252 30.51 -24.46 -65.75
C GLN A 252 31.97 -24.84 -66.05
N GLY A 253 32.71 -25.35 -65.06
CA GLY A 253 34.06 -25.88 -65.25
C GLY A 253 34.16 -27.12 -66.17
N SER A 254 33.03 -27.73 -66.52
CA SER A 254 32.94 -28.79 -67.54
C SER A 254 32.95 -28.26 -68.99
N ALA A 255 32.88 -26.95 -69.20
CA ALA A 255 32.77 -26.31 -70.51
C ALA A 255 34.02 -25.47 -70.86
N LEU A 256 35.16 -26.15 -71.04
CA LEU A 256 36.38 -25.56 -71.61
C LEU A 256 36.25 -25.52 -73.15
N PRO A 257 36.31 -24.35 -73.81
CA PRO A 257 36.29 -24.28 -75.27
C PRO A 257 37.68 -24.63 -75.83
N LEU A 258 37.78 -25.79 -76.49
CA LEU A 258 38.97 -26.19 -77.25
C LEU A 258 39.09 -25.32 -78.53
N PRO A 259 40.29 -24.85 -78.92
CA PRO A 259 40.46 -24.17 -80.21
C PRO A 259 40.18 -25.12 -81.37
N GLN A 260 39.39 -24.68 -82.35
CA GLN A 260 39.13 -25.43 -83.58
C GLN A 260 40.39 -25.43 -84.48
N LEU A 261 40.84 -26.62 -84.88
CA LEU A 261 41.77 -26.81 -86.01
C LEU A 261 41.04 -27.62 -87.10
N PRO A 262 41.25 -27.35 -88.40
CA PRO A 262 40.30 -27.79 -89.42
C PRO A 262 40.58 -29.20 -89.97
N HIS A 263 39.47 -29.92 -90.23
CA HIS A 263 39.26 -30.98 -91.22
C HIS A 263 40.50 -31.55 -91.95
N GLY A 264 40.99 -32.71 -91.47
CA GLY A 264 42.14 -33.43 -92.02
C GLY A 264 41.92 -34.95 -92.16
N ARG A 265 41.10 -35.33 -93.15
CA ARG A 265 41.20 -36.55 -94.00
C ARG A 265 42.02 -37.77 -93.49
N THR A 266 41.31 -38.85 -93.13
CA THR A 266 41.66 -40.29 -93.21
C THR A 266 43.02 -40.79 -92.67
N HIS A 267 43.01 -41.85 -91.85
CA HIS A 267 43.32 -43.22 -92.33
C HIS A 267 43.09 -44.28 -91.23
N TRP A 268 42.62 -45.44 -91.70
CA TRP A 268 42.55 -46.76 -91.08
C TRP A 268 43.48 -47.09 -89.90
N LEU A 269 42.95 -47.88 -88.95
CA LEU A 269 43.40 -49.27 -88.75
C LEU A 269 42.33 -50.12 -88.04
N ARG A 270 42.41 -51.45 -88.21
CA ARG A 270 41.39 -52.44 -87.85
C ARG A 270 41.91 -53.40 -86.76
N LEU A 271 40.99 -53.86 -85.89
CA LEU A 271 40.97 -55.18 -85.21
C LEU A 271 42.04 -55.43 -84.10
N PRO A 272 41.86 -56.45 -83.21
CA PRO A 272 40.61 -57.10 -82.75
C PRO A 272 40.53 -57.34 -81.21
N TRP A 273 39.41 -57.99 -80.82
CA TRP A 273 39.15 -58.90 -79.68
C TRP A 273 40.36 -59.32 -78.81
N VAL A 274 40.24 -59.56 -77.49
CA VAL A 274 39.27 -60.41 -76.75
C VAL A 274 38.96 -59.79 -75.34
N PHE A 275 38.19 -60.33 -74.37
CA PHE A 275 37.68 -61.68 -74.04
C PHE A 275 36.21 -61.64 -73.50
N ARG A 276 35.72 -62.79 -73.00
CA ARG A 276 34.50 -63.01 -72.19
C ARG A 276 34.77 -62.69 -70.68
N SER A 277 33.80 -62.58 -69.76
CA SER A 277 32.56 -63.35 -69.62
C SER A 277 31.41 -62.69 -68.85
N SER A 278 30.19 -62.88 -69.36
CA SER A 278 28.88 -62.92 -68.64
C SER A 278 28.57 -64.41 -68.30
N PRO A 279 27.46 -64.84 -67.63
CA PRO A 279 26.25 -64.12 -67.24
C PRO A 279 25.63 -64.52 -65.86
N PHE A 280 24.30 -64.35 -65.75
CA PHE A 280 23.32 -64.62 -64.67
C PHE A 280 22.91 -63.37 -63.87
N GLY A 281 21.64 -62.96 -63.83
CA GLY A 281 20.47 -63.51 -64.52
C GLY A 281 19.20 -62.72 -64.13
N GLU A 282 18.30 -62.60 -65.11
CA GLU A 282 16.87 -62.24 -65.04
C GLU A 282 16.12 -62.88 -63.85
N SER A 283 14.94 -62.40 -63.42
CA SER A 283 13.86 -61.75 -64.20
C SER A 283 12.96 -60.81 -63.37
N SER A 284 12.27 -59.91 -64.07
CA SER A 284 11.06 -59.18 -63.60
C SER A 284 9.79 -59.97 -64.03
N PRO A 285 8.57 -59.39 -64.19
CA PRO A 285 7.74 -58.50 -63.35
C PRO A 285 6.30 -59.07 -63.16
N LEU A 286 5.34 -58.22 -62.69
CA LEU A 286 3.93 -58.06 -63.17
C LEU A 286 2.74 -58.22 -62.18
N LEU A 287 2.00 -57.11 -62.06
CA LEU A 287 0.53 -56.91 -62.20
C LEU A 287 -0.53 -57.50 -61.24
N SER A 288 -1.58 -56.66 -61.12
CA SER A 288 -2.92 -56.90 -60.56
C SER A 288 -3.00 -57.15 -59.04
N GLY A 289 -3.87 -56.53 -58.27
CA GLY A 289 -5.03 -55.70 -58.61
C GLY A 289 -6.33 -56.50 -58.46
N GLN A 290 -7.04 -56.28 -57.34
CA GLN A 290 -8.46 -56.55 -57.17
C GLN A 290 -9.00 -55.70 -56.01
N GLN A 291 -10.24 -55.25 -56.16
CA GLN A 291 -10.99 -54.38 -55.25
C GLN A 291 -12.10 -55.19 -54.56
N VAL A 292 -12.38 -54.88 -53.28
CA VAL A 292 -13.69 -54.72 -52.60
C VAL A 292 -13.42 -54.42 -51.13
#